data_AF-A0A1K0FDP0-F1
#
_entry.id   AF-A0A1K0FDP0-F1
#
_cell.length_a   1.000
_cell.length_b   1.000
_cell.length_c   1.000
_cell.angle_alpha   90.00
_cell.angle_beta   90.00
_cell.angle_gamma   90.00
#
_symmetry.space_group_name_H-M   'P 1'
#
loop_
_entity.id
_entity.type
_entity.pdbx_description
1 polymer ?
#
loop_
_entity_poly.entity_id
_entity_poly.type
_entity_poly.pdbx_seq_one_letter_code
_entity_poly.pdbx_strand_id
1 'polypeptide(L)'
;MMVLVPGDPLRPRRPDEHFAAEAAAARGAALEVAVIDHDAFVRGGDHAAAVARVPAGRDAVYRGWMLRTEEYAALATALAARDVVLRTSAEQYRRGHELPGWYATVQAATPETVWTQGAERSDFDRACAVLRSGPAVLRDYTKSMKHHWHEAAFIHDVADSDTAWRVASRFQQLRADDFTGGFVLRRFESFTGAEARTWWIGGVCWLVTAHPDTPGEQPPADLDPTAVAPLIAELGLPFVTADLVRHTDGRWRLVEIGDGQVSDRPATTPADALITALHTAAG
;
A
#
# COMPACT_ATOMS: atom_id res chain seq x y z
N MET A 1 7.16 17.52 -12.63
CA MET A 1 6.62 16.18 -12.34
C MET A 1 6.04 15.54 -13.59
N MET A 2 6.57 14.40 -13.97
CA MET A 2 5.95 13.45 -14.89
C MET A 2 5.12 12.43 -14.09
N VAL A 3 3.99 11.99 -14.64
CA VAL A 3 3.19 10.88 -14.08
C VAL A 3 3.44 9.63 -14.92
N LEU A 4 3.93 8.57 -14.27
CA LEU A 4 4.12 7.25 -14.86
C LEU A 4 2.92 6.37 -14.53
N VAL A 5 2.34 5.76 -15.55
CA VAL A 5 1.21 4.82 -15.40
C VAL A 5 1.51 3.50 -16.14
N PRO A 6 0.95 2.36 -15.68
CA PRO A 6 0.99 1.12 -16.45
C PRO A 6 0.33 1.28 -17.82
N GLY A 7 0.82 0.50 -18.79
CA GLY A 7 0.20 0.39 -20.11
C GLY A 7 -0.90 -0.64 -20.13
N ASP A 8 -1.91 -0.39 -20.97
CA ASP A 8 -2.95 -1.36 -21.29
C ASP A 8 -2.29 -2.63 -21.90
N PRO A 9 -2.53 -3.84 -21.35
CA PRO A 9 -1.91 -5.08 -21.83
C PRO A 9 -2.20 -5.41 -23.30
N LEU A 10 -3.34 -4.96 -23.83
CA LEU A 10 -3.76 -5.14 -25.22
C LEU A 10 -3.37 -3.94 -26.10
N ARG A 11 -3.15 -2.77 -25.50
CA ARG A 11 -2.77 -1.54 -26.18
C ARG A 11 -1.62 -0.83 -25.46
N PRO A 12 -0.37 -1.35 -25.53
CA PRO A 12 0.73 -0.94 -24.64
C PRO A 12 1.16 0.54 -24.71
N ARG A 13 0.65 1.30 -25.68
CA ARG A 13 0.89 2.75 -25.83
C ARG A 13 -0.17 3.61 -25.14
N ARG A 14 -1.23 3.01 -24.60
CA ARG A 14 -2.27 3.69 -23.84
C ARG A 14 -2.06 3.39 -22.35
N PRO A 15 -2.41 4.34 -21.46
CA PRO A 15 -2.59 4.02 -20.05
C PRO A 15 -3.54 2.83 -19.90
N ASP A 16 -3.26 1.98 -18.92
CA ASP A 16 -4.22 1.02 -18.39
C ASP A 16 -5.53 1.75 -18.03
N GLU A 17 -6.66 1.12 -18.34
CA GLU A 17 -8.00 1.70 -18.17
C GLU A 17 -8.26 2.12 -16.71
N HIS A 18 -7.73 1.38 -15.74
CA HIS A 18 -7.88 1.69 -14.31
C HIS A 18 -7.25 3.04 -13.94
N PHE A 19 -6.14 3.39 -14.58
CA PHE A 19 -5.41 4.64 -14.35
C PHE A 19 -5.69 5.71 -15.42
N ALA A 20 -6.57 5.43 -16.39
CA ALA A 20 -6.82 6.33 -17.52
C ALA A 20 -7.36 7.69 -17.08
N ALA A 21 -8.22 7.73 -16.06
CA ALA A 21 -8.75 8.98 -15.51
C ALA A 21 -7.65 9.84 -14.84
N GLU A 22 -6.71 9.23 -14.13
CA GLU A 22 -5.55 9.92 -13.52
C GLU A 22 -4.60 10.44 -14.59
N ALA A 23 -4.32 9.64 -15.62
CA ALA A 23 -3.54 10.05 -16.78
C ALA A 23 -4.20 11.21 -17.55
N ALA A 24 -5.52 11.18 -17.72
CA ALA A 24 -6.26 12.27 -18.36
C ALA A 24 -6.23 13.56 -17.54
N ALA A 25 -6.42 13.46 -16.22
CA ALA A 25 -6.32 14.60 -15.31
C ALA A 25 -4.92 15.22 -15.30
N ALA A 26 -3.86 14.41 -15.29
CA ALA A 26 -2.48 14.87 -15.40
C ALA A 26 -2.22 15.63 -16.70
N ARG A 27 -2.68 15.10 -17.85
CA ARG A 27 -2.59 15.82 -19.13
C ARG A 27 -3.39 17.12 -19.13
N GLY A 28 -4.58 17.12 -18.53
CA GLY A 28 -5.42 18.32 -18.37
C GLY A 28 -4.74 19.42 -17.55
N ALA A 29 -3.92 19.03 -16.56
CA ALA A 29 -3.06 19.92 -15.78
C ALA A 29 -1.72 20.26 -16.46
N ALA A 30 -1.57 19.97 -17.76
CA ALA A 30 -0.36 20.15 -18.55
C ALA A 30 0.88 19.41 -18.00
N LEU A 31 0.68 18.31 -17.26
CA LEU A 31 1.75 17.43 -16.81
C LEU A 31 2.08 16.39 -17.89
N GLU A 32 3.36 16.03 -17.95
CA GLU A 32 3.82 14.95 -18.82
C GLU A 32 3.34 13.60 -18.29
N VAL A 33 2.81 12.74 -19.17
CA VAL A 33 2.36 11.39 -18.82
C VAL A 33 3.08 10.39 -19.71
N ALA A 34 3.79 9.45 -19.10
CA ALA A 34 4.43 8.35 -19.80
C ALA A 34 3.91 7.00 -19.32
N VAL A 35 3.94 6.03 -20.23
CA VAL A 35 3.40 4.69 -20.03
C VAL A 35 4.56 3.71 -19.91
N ILE A 36 4.55 2.88 -18.87
CA ILE A 36 5.51 1.80 -18.66
C ILE A 36 4.86 0.43 -18.92
N ASP A 37 5.66 -0.55 -19.33
CA ASP A 37 5.24 -1.95 -19.35
C ASP A 37 5.42 -2.55 -17.93
N HIS A 38 4.38 -2.48 -17.11
CA HIS A 38 4.40 -3.00 -15.72
C HIS A 38 4.63 -4.51 -15.70
N ASP A 39 3.95 -5.24 -16.59
CA ASP A 39 4.06 -6.70 -16.65
C ASP A 39 5.47 -7.18 -16.97
N ALA A 40 6.25 -6.42 -17.75
CA ALA A 40 7.64 -6.77 -18.03
C ALA A 40 8.50 -6.81 -16.76
N PHE A 41 8.18 -6.02 -15.72
CA PHE A 41 8.86 -6.11 -14.43
C PHE A 41 8.39 -7.35 -13.64
N VAL A 42 7.09 -7.61 -13.61
CA VAL A 42 6.51 -8.76 -12.88
C VAL A 42 7.01 -10.09 -13.46
N ARG A 43 7.13 -10.19 -14.78
CA ARG A 43 7.58 -11.43 -15.46
C ARG A 43 9.10 -11.58 -15.54
N GLY A 44 9.89 -10.63 -15.03
CA GLY A 44 11.35 -10.64 -15.15
C GLY A 44 11.84 -10.50 -16.60
N GLY A 45 11.18 -9.65 -17.39
CA GLY A 45 11.51 -9.37 -18.79
C GLY A 45 12.60 -8.30 -18.97
N ASP A 46 12.68 -7.74 -20.19
CA ASP A 46 13.63 -6.66 -20.50
C ASP A 46 13.16 -5.33 -19.91
N HIS A 47 13.72 -4.97 -18.76
CA HIS A 47 13.40 -3.72 -18.05
C HIS A 47 13.73 -2.46 -18.85
N ALA A 48 14.76 -2.48 -19.72
CA ALA A 48 15.10 -1.32 -20.54
C ALA A 48 14.05 -1.09 -21.62
N ALA A 49 13.55 -2.17 -22.24
CA ALA A 49 12.43 -2.12 -23.17
C ALA A 49 11.14 -1.65 -22.48
N ALA A 50 10.92 -2.07 -21.22
CA ALA A 50 9.72 -1.73 -20.45
C ALA A 50 9.52 -0.22 -20.21
N VAL A 51 10.62 0.54 -20.15
CA VAL A 51 10.61 2.00 -19.99
C VAL A 51 11.11 2.74 -21.24
N ALA A 52 11.27 2.06 -22.38
CA ALA A 52 11.87 2.65 -23.58
C ALA A 52 11.14 3.89 -24.12
N ARG A 53 9.85 4.04 -23.79
CA ARG A 53 8.99 5.15 -24.20
C ARG A 53 8.95 6.31 -23.19
N VAL A 54 9.58 6.15 -22.04
CA VAL A 54 9.61 7.20 -21.01
C VAL A 54 10.59 8.29 -21.44
N PRO A 55 10.18 9.56 -21.58
CA PRO A 55 11.08 10.66 -21.91
C PRO A 55 12.04 10.94 -20.74
N ALA A 56 13.21 11.52 -21.05
CA ALA A 56 14.16 11.90 -20.02
C ALA A 56 13.63 13.09 -19.20
N GLY A 57 13.83 13.07 -17.88
CA GLY A 57 13.36 14.15 -17.00
C GLY A 57 13.49 13.84 -15.52
N ARG A 58 13.84 14.82 -14.68
CA ARG A 58 14.38 14.58 -13.32
C ARG A 58 13.36 14.31 -12.20
N ASP A 59 12.07 14.18 -12.48
CA ASP A 59 11.06 14.09 -11.42
C ASP A 59 9.81 13.34 -11.90
N ALA A 60 9.58 12.14 -11.38
CA ALA A 60 8.46 11.29 -11.73
C ALA A 60 7.74 10.69 -10.52
N VAL A 61 6.41 10.61 -10.59
CA VAL A 61 5.59 9.84 -9.66
C VAL A 61 5.02 8.64 -10.40
N TYR A 62 5.12 7.46 -9.80
CA TYR A 62 4.42 6.28 -10.28
C TYR A 62 3.00 6.23 -9.69
N ARG A 63 2.01 5.99 -10.55
CA ARG A 63 0.63 5.69 -10.18
C ARG A 63 0.22 4.44 -10.94
N GLY A 64 0.19 3.30 -10.25
CA GLY A 64 0.07 2.04 -10.95
C GLY A 64 -0.17 0.84 -10.06
N TRP A 65 -0.08 -0.33 -10.67
CA TRP A 65 -0.25 -1.61 -9.99
C TRP A 65 0.92 -1.89 -9.03
N MET A 66 0.63 -2.71 -8.03
CA MET A 66 1.64 -3.17 -7.07
C MET A 66 2.82 -3.86 -7.78
N LEU A 67 4.02 -3.60 -7.29
CA LEU A 67 5.25 -4.31 -7.66
C LEU A 67 5.86 -4.87 -6.38
N ARG A 68 6.50 -6.02 -6.45
CA ARG A 68 7.35 -6.47 -5.33
C ARG A 68 8.51 -5.49 -5.15
N THR A 69 9.08 -5.47 -3.96
CA THR A 69 10.18 -4.56 -3.60
C THR A 69 11.34 -4.61 -4.61
N GLU A 70 11.74 -5.81 -5.03
CA GLU A 70 12.78 -6.04 -6.02
C GLU A 70 12.38 -5.57 -7.43
N GLU A 71 11.12 -5.71 -7.80
CA GLU A 71 10.59 -5.27 -9.10
C GLU A 71 10.50 -3.75 -9.17
N TYR A 72 10.09 -3.10 -8.07
CA TYR A 72 10.10 -1.64 -7.97
C TYR A 72 11.54 -1.10 -8.00
N ALA A 73 12.49 -1.77 -7.35
CA ALA A 73 13.91 -1.42 -7.44
C ALA A 73 14.45 -1.54 -8.87
N ALA A 74 14.02 -2.56 -9.61
CA ALA A 74 14.33 -2.70 -11.03
C ALA A 74 13.73 -1.59 -11.88
N LEU A 75 12.48 -1.20 -11.63
CA LEU A 75 11.83 -0.04 -12.26
C LEU A 75 12.61 1.25 -12.00
N ALA A 76 12.96 1.53 -10.75
CA ALA A 76 13.74 2.71 -10.38
C ALA A 76 15.09 2.75 -11.10
N THR A 77 15.77 1.61 -11.19
CA THR A 77 17.06 1.47 -11.89
C THR A 77 16.92 1.72 -13.40
N ALA A 78 15.90 1.14 -14.03
CA ALA A 78 15.65 1.29 -15.46
C ALA A 78 15.30 2.74 -15.84
N LEU A 79 14.53 3.43 -14.99
CA LEU A 79 14.20 4.85 -15.14
C LEU A 79 15.42 5.75 -14.93
N ALA A 80 16.26 5.46 -13.93
CA ALA A 80 17.48 6.22 -13.69
C ALA A 80 18.45 6.18 -14.88
N ALA A 81 18.53 5.05 -15.60
CA ALA A 81 19.30 4.93 -16.84
C ALA A 81 18.79 5.83 -17.99
N ARG A 82 17.61 6.45 -17.81
CA ARG A 82 17.00 7.42 -18.73
C ARG A 82 16.94 8.83 -18.13
N ASP A 83 17.76 9.11 -17.11
CA ASP A 83 17.76 10.37 -16.36
C ASP A 83 16.41 10.68 -15.69
N VAL A 84 15.64 9.64 -15.33
CA VAL A 84 14.37 9.76 -14.60
C VAL A 84 14.52 9.33 -13.16
N VAL A 85 14.16 10.22 -12.23
CA VAL A 85 14.18 9.96 -10.79
C VAL A 85 12.76 9.85 -10.28
N LEU A 86 12.43 8.69 -9.69
CA LEU A 86 11.18 8.49 -8.97
C LEU A 86 11.22 9.27 -7.65
N ARG A 87 10.13 9.97 -7.32
CA ARG A 87 10.00 10.66 -6.02
C ARG A 87 10.07 9.74 -4.83
N THR A 88 9.55 8.54 -4.99
CA THR A 88 9.67 7.46 -4.02
C THR A 88 10.86 6.61 -4.43
N SER A 89 11.92 6.60 -3.61
CA SER A 89 13.04 5.70 -3.83
C SER A 89 12.62 4.24 -3.61
N ALA A 90 13.41 3.28 -4.10
CA ALA A 90 13.12 1.86 -3.86
C ALA A 90 13.10 1.50 -2.36
N GLU A 91 13.94 2.14 -1.56
CA GLU A 91 13.94 1.99 -0.10
C GLU A 91 12.67 2.57 0.52
N GLN A 92 12.26 3.77 0.10
CA GLN A 92 11.03 4.41 0.58
C GLN A 92 9.79 3.63 0.18
N TYR A 93 9.76 3.07 -1.04
CA TYR A 93 8.72 2.17 -1.50
C TYR A 93 8.61 0.99 -0.55
N ARG A 94 9.69 0.24 -0.34
CA ARG A 94 9.71 -0.88 0.60
C ARG A 94 9.22 -0.48 1.99
N ARG A 95 9.69 0.64 2.52
CA ARG A 95 9.33 1.11 3.87
C ARG A 95 7.84 1.46 3.99
N GLY A 96 7.24 2.06 2.97
CA GLY A 96 5.81 2.39 2.95
C GLY A 96 4.91 1.23 2.54
N HIS A 97 5.46 0.23 1.87
CA HIS A 97 4.73 -0.87 1.26
C HIS A 97 4.70 -2.13 2.14
N GLU A 98 5.80 -2.44 2.82
CA GLU A 98 5.92 -3.60 3.72
C GLU A 98 5.72 -3.17 5.18
N LEU A 99 4.85 -3.89 5.90
CA LEU A 99 4.44 -3.57 7.26
C LEU A 99 5.59 -3.29 8.26
N PRO A 100 6.68 -4.07 8.29
CA PRO A 100 7.79 -3.80 9.20
C PRO A 100 8.45 -2.44 8.99
N GLY A 101 8.32 -1.84 7.80
CA GLY A 101 8.94 -0.57 7.43
C GLY A 101 8.32 0.66 8.10
N TRP A 102 7.09 0.55 8.61
CA TRP A 102 6.33 1.66 9.18
C TRP A 102 5.74 1.38 10.58
N TYR A 103 5.65 0.11 11.02
CA TYR A 103 4.95 -0.23 12.25
C TYR A 103 5.46 0.51 13.50
N ALA A 104 6.78 0.55 13.69
CA ALA A 104 7.38 1.15 14.89
C ALA A 104 6.99 2.63 15.06
N THR A 105 6.92 3.38 13.96
CA THR A 105 6.56 4.80 13.96
C THR A 105 5.11 5.03 14.37
N VAL A 106 4.20 4.14 14.01
CA VAL A 106 2.75 4.32 14.23
C VAL A 106 2.16 3.41 15.31
N GLN A 107 3.01 2.72 16.06
CA GLN A 107 2.63 1.68 17.04
C GLN A 107 1.53 2.16 18.01
N ALA A 108 1.55 3.42 18.43
CA ALA A 108 0.57 3.99 19.35
C ALA A 108 -0.85 4.13 18.76
N ALA A 109 -0.99 4.15 17.43
CA ALA A 109 -2.25 4.39 16.72
C ALA A 109 -2.82 3.14 16.02
N THR A 110 -2.02 2.09 15.84
CA THR A 110 -2.41 0.85 15.13
C THR A 110 -2.53 -0.34 16.10
N PRO A 111 -3.27 -1.41 15.81
CA PRO A 111 -3.35 -2.57 16.70
C PRO A 111 -1.97 -3.21 16.95
N GLU A 112 -1.77 -3.77 18.14
CA GLU A 112 -0.54 -4.50 18.49
C GLU A 112 -0.26 -5.55 17.40
N THR A 113 0.94 -5.50 16.83
CA THR A 113 1.31 -6.32 15.67
C THR A 113 2.72 -6.86 15.88
N VAL A 114 2.90 -8.13 15.57
CA VAL A 114 4.20 -8.80 15.52
C VAL A 114 4.34 -9.48 14.16
N TRP A 115 5.57 -9.81 13.79
CA TRP A 115 5.83 -10.49 12.53
C TRP A 115 7.03 -11.41 12.61
N THR A 116 7.09 -12.32 11.64
CA THR A 116 8.18 -13.28 11.42
C THR A 116 9.04 -12.83 10.25
N GLN A 117 10.23 -13.41 10.08
CA GLN A 117 11.01 -13.32 8.86
C GLN A 117 10.96 -14.68 8.17
N GLY A 118 10.32 -14.77 7.00
CA GLY A 118 10.03 -16.05 6.37
C GLY A 118 8.78 -16.73 6.95
N ALA A 119 8.61 -18.00 6.63
CA ALA A 119 7.40 -18.77 6.92
C ALA A 119 7.65 -19.96 7.86
N GLU A 120 8.74 -19.95 8.62
CA GLU A 120 9.08 -21.05 9.51
C GLU A 120 8.12 -21.16 10.69
N ARG A 121 7.65 -22.38 11.00
CA ARG A 121 6.73 -22.61 12.13
C ARG A 121 7.32 -22.13 13.45
N SER A 122 8.61 -22.39 13.67
CA SER A 122 9.26 -21.98 14.92
C SER A 122 9.27 -20.46 15.12
N ASP A 123 9.33 -19.68 14.05
CA ASP A 123 9.25 -18.23 14.10
C ASP A 123 7.82 -17.77 14.35
N PHE A 124 6.86 -18.42 13.68
CA PHE A 124 5.44 -18.17 13.89
C PHE A 124 5.02 -18.43 15.34
N ASP A 125 5.42 -19.56 15.92
CA ASP A 125 5.14 -19.91 17.32
C ASP A 125 5.76 -18.90 18.29
N ARG A 126 6.97 -18.39 18.00
CA ARG A 126 7.58 -17.29 18.78
C ARG A 126 6.78 -16.01 18.68
N ALA A 127 6.28 -15.65 17.50
CA ALA A 127 5.45 -14.46 17.30
C ALA A 127 4.10 -14.59 18.05
N CYS A 128 3.44 -15.75 17.98
CA CYS A 128 2.26 -16.06 18.78
C CYS A 128 2.54 -15.90 20.29
N ALA A 129 3.68 -16.39 20.78
CA ALA A 129 4.06 -16.26 22.18
C ALA A 129 4.25 -14.80 22.64
N VAL A 130 4.73 -13.91 21.76
CA VAL A 130 4.82 -12.46 22.05
C VAL A 130 3.43 -11.85 22.21
N LEU A 131 2.48 -12.21 21.33
CA LEU A 131 1.08 -11.80 21.47
C LEU A 131 0.40 -12.51 22.65
N ARG A 132 0.89 -13.65 23.14
CA ARG A 132 0.32 -14.44 24.24
C ARG A 132 -0.98 -15.15 23.85
N SER A 133 -2.13 -14.49 23.94
CA SER A 133 -3.46 -15.11 23.76
C SER A 133 -4.49 -14.15 23.19
N GLY A 134 -5.58 -14.66 22.65
CA GLY A 134 -6.69 -13.91 22.06
C GLY A 134 -6.62 -13.79 20.53
N PRO A 135 -7.66 -13.21 19.91
CA PRO A 135 -7.81 -13.23 18.47
C PRO A 135 -6.81 -12.34 17.73
N ALA A 136 -6.46 -12.76 16.52
CA ALA A 136 -5.56 -12.05 15.63
C ALA A 136 -6.00 -12.15 14.16
N VAL A 137 -5.62 -11.16 13.37
CA VAL A 137 -5.70 -11.16 11.91
C VAL A 137 -4.30 -11.42 11.36
N LEU A 138 -4.22 -12.39 10.46
CA LEU A 138 -3.03 -12.81 9.75
C LEU A 138 -2.97 -12.13 8.36
N ARG A 139 -1.78 -11.66 8.02
CA ARG A 139 -1.40 -11.21 6.67
C ARG A 139 0.08 -11.55 6.41
N ASP A 140 0.55 -11.37 5.18
CA ASP A 140 1.98 -11.24 4.91
C ASP A 140 2.38 -9.75 5.01
N TYR A 141 3.61 -9.40 4.62
CA TYR A 141 4.08 -8.03 4.75
C TYR A 141 3.26 -7.00 3.96
N THR A 142 2.50 -7.42 2.94
CA THR A 142 1.82 -6.52 1.99
C THR A 142 0.31 -6.80 1.87
N LYS A 143 -0.13 -8.06 1.88
CA LYS A 143 -1.52 -8.49 1.59
C LYS A 143 -2.10 -9.42 2.64
N SER A 144 -3.43 -9.32 2.81
CA SER A 144 -4.24 -10.27 3.57
C SER A 144 -5.06 -11.17 2.65
N MET A 145 -5.65 -12.24 3.20
CA MET A 145 -6.58 -13.14 2.49
C MET A 145 -8.02 -12.93 2.98
N LYS A 146 -8.51 -11.67 2.93
CA LYS A 146 -9.83 -11.30 3.48
C LYS A 146 -11.01 -12.14 2.97
N HIS A 147 -10.94 -12.63 1.73
CA HIS A 147 -11.97 -13.51 1.14
C HIS A 147 -11.97 -14.93 1.71
N HIS A 148 -10.89 -15.33 2.39
CA HIS A 148 -10.72 -16.60 3.10
C HIS A 148 -10.70 -16.37 4.62
N TRP A 149 -11.57 -15.49 5.12
CA TRP A 149 -11.52 -14.99 6.50
C TRP A 149 -11.29 -16.08 7.54
N HIS A 150 -12.18 -17.07 7.63
CA HIS A 150 -12.11 -18.14 8.63
C HIS A 150 -11.03 -19.20 8.36
N GLU A 151 -10.56 -19.29 7.12
CA GLU A 151 -9.66 -20.36 6.67
C GLU A 151 -8.19 -19.93 6.75
N ALA A 152 -7.91 -18.65 6.47
CA ALA A 152 -6.57 -18.15 6.21
C ALA A 152 -6.29 -16.74 6.76
N ALA A 153 -7.26 -16.01 7.32
CA ALA A 153 -7.00 -14.65 7.83
C ALA A 153 -7.26 -14.50 9.33
N PHE A 154 -8.28 -15.12 9.88
CA PHE A 154 -8.67 -14.96 11.27
C PHE A 154 -8.16 -16.11 12.13
N ILE A 155 -7.42 -15.77 13.17
CA ILE A 155 -6.98 -16.69 14.23
C ILE A 155 -7.82 -16.37 15.46
N HIS A 156 -8.63 -17.33 15.93
CA HIS A 156 -9.50 -17.14 17.08
C HIS A 156 -8.70 -16.93 18.38
N ASP A 157 -7.64 -17.71 18.59
CA ASP A 157 -6.72 -17.54 19.70
C ASP A 157 -5.30 -17.93 19.28
N VAL A 158 -4.35 -17.00 19.38
CA VAL A 158 -2.93 -17.26 19.07
C VAL A 158 -2.26 -18.21 20.06
N ALA A 159 -2.86 -18.47 21.24
CA ALA A 159 -2.37 -19.44 22.20
C ALA A 159 -2.59 -20.90 21.76
N ASP A 160 -3.55 -21.16 20.86
CA ASP A 160 -3.73 -22.46 20.22
C ASP A 160 -2.77 -22.58 19.02
N SER A 161 -1.51 -22.92 19.31
CA SER A 161 -0.43 -23.01 18.31
C SER A 161 -0.80 -23.89 17.11
N ASP A 162 -1.43 -25.04 17.32
CA ASP A 162 -1.77 -25.94 16.22
C ASP A 162 -2.87 -25.36 15.33
N THR A 163 -3.91 -24.74 15.91
CA THR A 163 -4.95 -24.08 15.11
C THR A 163 -4.43 -22.83 14.41
N ALA A 164 -3.67 -21.99 15.10
CA ALA A 164 -3.04 -20.81 14.52
C ALA A 164 -2.10 -21.19 13.36
N TRP A 165 -1.31 -22.25 13.53
CA TRP A 165 -0.41 -22.75 12.48
C TRP A 165 -1.16 -23.30 11.27
N ARG A 166 -2.32 -23.94 11.45
CA ARG A 166 -3.17 -24.37 10.31
C ARG A 166 -3.63 -23.19 9.47
N VAL A 167 -4.08 -22.10 10.12
CA VAL A 167 -4.46 -20.86 9.43
C VAL A 167 -3.25 -20.27 8.70
N ALA A 168 -2.08 -20.22 9.34
CA ALA A 168 -0.85 -19.69 8.73
C ALA A 168 -0.34 -20.51 7.54
N SER A 169 -0.32 -21.83 7.68
CA SER A 169 0.04 -22.75 6.60
C SER A 169 -0.90 -22.61 5.42
N ARG A 170 -2.20 -22.47 5.68
CA ARG A 170 -3.20 -22.30 4.62
C ARG A 170 -3.09 -20.94 3.95
N PHE A 171 -2.86 -19.89 4.72
CA PHE A 171 -2.54 -18.56 4.19
C PHE A 171 -1.34 -18.62 3.24
N GLN A 172 -0.22 -19.20 3.67
CA GLN A 172 0.97 -19.33 2.84
C GLN A 172 0.70 -20.12 1.55
N GLN A 173 -0.04 -21.23 1.63
CA GLN A 173 -0.43 -22.01 0.45
C GLN A 173 -1.27 -21.21 -0.55
N LEU A 174 -2.20 -20.38 -0.06
CA LEU A 174 -3.05 -19.55 -0.92
C LEU A 174 -2.28 -18.38 -1.53
N ARG A 175 -1.28 -17.83 -0.82
CA ARG A 175 -0.38 -16.81 -1.36
C ARG A 175 0.61 -17.39 -2.36
N ALA A 176 1.03 -18.65 -2.19
CA ALA A 176 1.98 -19.33 -3.06
C ALA A 176 3.21 -18.46 -3.36
N ASP A 177 3.54 -18.26 -4.64
CA ASP A 177 4.70 -17.48 -5.09
C ASP A 177 4.58 -15.97 -4.74
N ASP A 178 3.38 -15.49 -4.38
CA ASP A 178 3.15 -14.10 -3.97
C ASP A 178 3.38 -13.86 -2.45
N PHE A 179 3.70 -14.90 -1.67
CA PHE A 179 3.95 -14.76 -0.24
C PHE A 179 5.15 -13.84 0.02
N THR A 180 4.91 -12.68 0.63
CA THR A 180 5.92 -11.63 0.77
C THR A 180 6.45 -11.52 2.20
N GLY A 181 7.76 -11.72 2.37
CA GLY A 181 8.45 -11.53 3.64
C GLY A 181 8.14 -12.64 4.65
N GLY A 182 7.17 -12.43 5.54
CA GLY A 182 6.78 -13.39 6.56
C GLY A 182 5.38 -13.15 7.07
N PHE A 183 4.94 -13.99 8.01
CA PHE A 183 3.65 -13.81 8.68
C PHE A 183 3.64 -12.57 9.55
N VAL A 184 2.59 -11.79 9.44
CA VAL A 184 2.23 -10.68 10.33
C VAL A 184 1.00 -11.09 11.11
N LEU A 185 1.11 -11.11 12.44
CA LEU A 185 0.00 -11.33 13.34
C LEU A 185 -0.37 -10.00 14.01
N ARG A 186 -1.58 -9.55 13.75
CA ARG A 186 -2.11 -8.31 14.32
C ARG A 186 -3.26 -8.62 15.26
N ARG A 187 -3.31 -7.99 16.43
CA ARG A 187 -4.46 -8.10 17.32
C ARG A 187 -5.76 -7.76 16.61
N PHE A 188 -6.73 -8.65 16.75
CA PHE A 188 -8.06 -8.39 16.27
C PHE A 188 -8.71 -7.35 17.18
N GLU A 189 -9.21 -6.29 16.57
CA GLU A 189 -9.97 -5.24 17.22
C GLU A 189 -11.32 -5.10 16.50
N SER A 190 -12.33 -4.61 17.23
CA SER A 190 -13.65 -4.39 16.66
C SER A 190 -13.82 -2.93 16.27
N PHE A 191 -14.14 -2.72 15.00
CA PHE A 191 -14.34 -1.40 14.41
C PHE A 191 -15.81 -1.13 14.10
N THR A 192 -16.16 0.14 13.94
CA THR A 192 -17.51 0.61 13.65
C THR A 192 -17.46 1.81 12.69
N GLY A 193 -18.53 1.97 11.91
CA GLY A 193 -18.62 3.03 10.90
C GLY A 193 -17.76 2.79 9.67
N ALA A 194 -17.75 3.78 8.79
CA ALA A 194 -17.02 3.74 7.53
C ALA A 194 -15.51 3.87 7.76
N GLU A 195 -14.74 3.06 7.02
CA GLU A 195 -13.30 3.23 6.88
C GLU A 195 -13.00 4.37 5.91
N ALA A 196 -12.12 5.28 6.31
CA ALA A 196 -11.70 6.42 5.51
C ALA A 196 -10.25 6.23 5.05
N ARG A 197 -10.01 6.50 3.77
CA ARG A 197 -8.65 6.58 3.22
C ARG A 197 -8.17 8.03 3.24
N THR A 198 -7.01 8.24 3.84
CA THR A 198 -6.35 9.55 3.91
C THR A 198 -5.09 9.55 3.05
N TRP A 199 -4.87 10.63 2.29
CA TRP A 199 -3.79 10.74 1.30
C TRP A 199 -2.80 11.81 1.74
N TRP A 200 -1.54 11.41 1.92
CA TRP A 200 -0.51 12.23 2.56
C TRP A 200 0.68 12.43 1.63
N ILE A 201 1.03 13.68 1.34
CA ILE A 201 2.19 14.01 0.50
C ILE A 201 3.11 14.93 1.32
N GLY A 202 4.37 14.51 1.49
CA GLY A 202 5.34 15.21 2.34
C GLY A 202 4.89 15.33 3.80
N GLY A 203 4.16 14.33 4.32
CA GLY A 203 3.64 14.34 5.70
C GLY A 203 2.40 15.21 5.93
N VAL A 204 1.84 15.84 4.89
CA VAL A 204 0.63 16.67 4.97
C VAL A 204 -0.56 15.92 4.37
N CYS A 205 -1.70 15.88 5.06
CA CYS A 205 -2.93 15.28 4.54
C CYS A 205 -3.56 16.22 3.49
N TRP A 206 -3.72 15.73 2.26
CA TRP A 206 -4.32 16.47 1.16
C TRP A 206 -5.76 16.06 0.88
N LEU A 207 -6.08 14.77 1.06
CA LEU A 207 -7.40 14.24 0.76
C LEU A 207 -7.84 13.26 1.85
N VAL A 208 -9.14 13.29 2.15
CA VAL A 208 -9.85 12.27 2.92
C VAL A 208 -10.97 11.76 2.03
N THR A 209 -10.95 10.46 1.74
CA THR A 209 -11.85 9.82 0.76
C THR A 209 -12.47 8.57 1.35
N ALA A 210 -13.57 8.09 0.76
CA ALA A 210 -14.07 6.75 1.05
C ALA A 210 -12.97 5.70 0.85
N HIS A 211 -13.02 4.60 1.57
CA HIS A 211 -12.15 3.46 1.29
C HIS A 211 -12.53 2.84 -0.08
N PRO A 212 -11.58 2.43 -0.94
CA PRO A 212 -11.90 1.93 -2.28
C PRO A 212 -12.71 0.63 -2.30
N ASP A 213 -12.67 -0.18 -1.24
CA ASP A 213 -13.54 -1.38 -1.12
C ASP A 213 -15.00 -1.01 -0.79
N THR A 214 -15.24 0.17 -0.20
CA THR A 214 -16.56 0.66 0.21
C THR A 214 -16.79 2.08 -0.33
N PRO A 215 -16.72 2.31 -1.65
CA PRO A 215 -16.68 3.66 -2.23
C PRO A 215 -17.97 4.47 -2.02
N GLY A 216 -19.07 3.80 -1.65
CA GLY A 216 -20.34 4.43 -1.29
C GLY A 216 -20.43 4.88 0.18
N GLU A 217 -19.53 4.44 1.04
CA GLU A 217 -19.48 4.81 2.46
C GLU A 217 -18.61 6.06 2.63
N GLN A 218 -19.25 7.20 2.88
CA GLN A 218 -18.53 8.46 3.02
C GLN A 218 -17.70 8.47 4.32
N PRO A 219 -16.51 9.10 4.31
CA PRO A 219 -15.72 9.30 5.52
C PRO A 219 -16.56 9.97 6.61
N PRO A 220 -16.46 9.51 7.88
CA PRO A 220 -17.19 10.14 8.97
C PRO A 220 -16.82 11.62 9.12
N ALA A 221 -17.82 12.48 9.29
CA ALA A 221 -17.62 13.93 9.33
C ALA A 221 -16.81 14.43 10.54
N ASP A 222 -16.74 13.62 11.60
CA ASP A 222 -15.94 13.88 12.81
C ASP A 222 -14.54 13.27 12.75
N LEU A 223 -14.12 12.72 11.61
CA LEU A 223 -12.75 12.28 11.40
C LEU A 223 -11.81 13.50 11.33
N ASP A 224 -10.92 13.58 12.30
CA ASP A 224 -9.82 14.55 12.31
C ASP A 224 -8.49 13.85 12.03
N PRO A 225 -7.93 13.98 10.80
CA PRO A 225 -6.65 13.36 10.45
C PRO A 225 -5.47 13.98 11.20
N THR A 226 -5.62 15.17 11.81
CA THR A 226 -4.50 15.83 12.51
C THR A 226 -4.00 15.01 13.71
N ALA A 227 -4.83 14.14 14.27
CA ALA A 227 -4.45 13.23 15.35
C ALA A 227 -3.34 12.24 14.96
N VAL A 228 -3.26 11.85 13.68
CA VAL A 228 -2.20 10.94 13.16
C VAL A 228 -1.13 11.67 12.36
N ALA A 229 -1.30 12.95 12.07
CA ALA A 229 -0.40 13.73 11.22
C ALA A 229 1.08 13.71 11.70
N PRO A 230 1.40 13.85 13.01
CA PRO A 230 2.78 13.76 13.47
C PRO A 230 3.43 12.40 13.17
N LEU A 231 2.66 11.31 13.33
CA LEU A 231 3.14 9.96 13.07
C LEU A 231 3.40 9.74 11.57
N ILE A 232 2.51 10.24 10.70
CA ILE A 232 2.70 10.14 9.25
C ILE A 232 3.87 11.00 8.77
N ALA A 233 4.05 12.20 9.33
CA ALA A 233 5.19 13.05 9.03
C ALA A 233 6.53 12.40 9.46
N GLU A 234 6.56 11.74 10.61
CA GLU A 234 7.74 11.04 11.14
C GLU A 234 8.19 9.87 10.24
N LEU A 235 7.29 9.25 9.47
CA LEU A 235 7.67 8.21 8.49
C LEU A 235 8.73 8.71 7.49
N GLY A 236 8.71 10.01 7.17
CA GLY A 236 9.61 10.63 6.21
C GLY A 236 9.43 10.11 4.78
N LEU A 237 8.21 9.64 4.46
CA LEU A 237 7.87 9.11 3.14
C LEU A 237 7.25 10.20 2.26
N PRO A 238 7.57 10.23 0.96
CA PRO A 238 7.15 11.31 0.06
C PRO A 238 5.65 11.26 -0.23
N PHE A 239 5.08 10.05 -0.28
CA PHE A 239 3.67 9.81 -0.53
C PHE A 239 3.24 8.58 0.28
N VAL A 240 2.09 8.68 0.96
CA VAL A 240 1.50 7.61 1.77
C VAL A 240 -0.03 7.68 1.65
N THR A 241 -0.69 6.53 1.68
CA THR A 241 -2.08 6.46 2.14
C THR A 241 -2.15 5.85 3.52
N ALA A 242 -3.01 6.36 4.37
CA ALA A 242 -3.33 5.76 5.67
C ALA A 242 -4.84 5.55 5.79
N ASP A 243 -5.22 4.34 6.19
CA ASP A 243 -6.62 4.00 6.42
C ASP A 243 -6.96 4.14 7.90
N LEU A 244 -8.04 4.87 8.16
CA LEU A 244 -8.51 5.21 9.48
C LEU A 244 -9.93 4.67 9.66
N VAL A 245 -10.14 3.95 10.76
CA VAL A 245 -11.47 3.45 11.14
C VAL A 245 -11.70 3.66 12.63
N ARG A 246 -12.95 3.81 13.02
CA ARG A 246 -13.31 4.02 14.42
C ARG A 246 -13.35 2.68 15.15
N HIS A 247 -12.64 2.59 16.26
CA HIS A 247 -12.81 1.50 17.21
C HIS A 247 -14.15 1.63 17.94
N THR A 248 -14.68 0.51 18.44
CA THR A 248 -15.96 0.47 19.19
C THR A 248 -15.97 1.31 20.47
N ASP A 249 -14.79 1.66 21.00
CA ASP A 249 -14.61 2.60 22.13
C ASP A 249 -14.58 4.08 21.73
N GLY A 250 -14.73 4.38 20.43
CA GLY A 250 -14.79 5.72 19.86
C GLY A 250 -13.45 6.30 19.38
N ARG A 251 -12.31 5.67 19.69
CA ARG A 251 -10.97 6.13 19.22
C ARG A 251 -10.77 5.82 17.75
N TRP A 252 -10.02 6.67 17.04
CA TRP A 252 -9.56 6.40 15.68
C TRP A 252 -8.36 5.47 15.68
N ARG A 253 -8.36 4.45 14.81
CA ARG A 253 -7.26 3.51 14.63
C ARG A 253 -6.74 3.57 13.21
N LEU A 254 -5.41 3.56 13.10
CA LEU A 254 -4.70 3.37 11.84
C LEU A 254 -4.67 1.87 11.54
N VAL A 255 -5.31 1.44 10.46
CA VAL A 255 -5.41 0.01 10.10
C VAL A 255 -4.45 -0.38 9.00
N GLU A 256 -4.14 0.52 8.08
CA GLU A 256 -3.20 0.26 7.00
C GLU A 256 -2.43 1.52 6.61
N ILE A 257 -1.16 1.33 6.26
CA ILE A 257 -0.34 2.29 5.54
C ILE A 257 0.05 1.63 4.23
N GLY A 258 -0.03 2.38 3.14
CA GLY A 258 0.54 2.05 1.85
C GLY A 258 1.43 3.18 1.35
N ASP A 259 2.35 2.90 0.42
CA ASP A 259 3.29 3.88 -0.15
C ASP A 259 2.62 4.94 -1.06
N GLY A 260 1.29 4.91 -1.15
CA GLY A 260 0.47 5.86 -1.90
C GLY A 260 0.46 5.61 -3.40
N GLN A 261 1.56 5.17 -4.02
CA GLN A 261 1.68 5.04 -5.48
C GLN A 261 0.82 3.91 -6.06
N VAL A 262 0.57 2.87 -5.27
CA VAL A 262 -0.20 1.68 -5.68
C VAL A 262 -1.51 1.52 -4.93
N SER A 263 -1.90 2.55 -4.18
CA SER A 263 -3.19 2.62 -3.50
C SER A 263 -4.28 3.05 -4.48
N ASP A 264 -5.42 2.35 -4.46
CA ASP A 264 -6.56 2.72 -5.29
C ASP A 264 -7.23 3.99 -4.79
N ARG A 265 -7.53 4.87 -5.74
CA ARG A 265 -8.42 6.02 -5.55
C ARG A 265 -9.86 5.55 -5.78
N PRO A 266 -10.79 5.78 -4.83
CA PRO A 266 -12.19 5.44 -5.06
C PRO A 266 -12.73 6.24 -6.25
N ALA A 267 -13.55 5.61 -7.08
CA ALA A 267 -14.14 6.26 -8.27
C ALA A 267 -15.00 7.49 -7.92
N THR A 268 -15.48 7.58 -6.67
CA THR A 268 -16.23 8.72 -6.12
C THR A 268 -15.35 9.93 -5.83
N THR A 269 -14.02 9.79 -5.83
CA THR A 269 -13.07 10.91 -5.72
C THR A 269 -12.58 11.31 -7.11
N PRO A 270 -12.74 12.58 -7.52
CA PRO A 270 -12.23 13.08 -8.79
C PRO A 270 -10.71 12.84 -8.96
N ALA A 271 -10.29 12.42 -10.15
CA ALA A 271 -8.89 12.10 -10.41
C ALA A 271 -7.97 13.34 -10.37
N ASP A 272 -8.49 14.50 -10.77
CA ASP A 272 -7.81 15.79 -10.71
C ASP A 272 -7.46 16.22 -9.29
N ALA A 273 -8.28 15.86 -8.28
CA ALA A 273 -7.97 16.13 -6.88
C ALA A 273 -6.66 15.46 -6.45
N LEU A 274 -6.48 14.17 -6.77
CA LEU A 274 -5.24 13.44 -6.44
C LEU A 274 -4.03 13.96 -7.23
N ILE A 275 -4.21 14.19 -8.54
CA ILE A 275 -3.15 14.73 -9.39
C ILE A 275 -2.70 16.11 -8.92
N THR A 276 -3.65 16.98 -8.56
CA THR A 276 -3.35 18.33 -8.03
C THR A 276 -2.56 18.25 -6.73
N ALA A 277 -2.96 17.34 -5.81
CA ALA A 277 -2.25 17.13 -4.55
C ALA A 277 -0.79 16.66 -4.78
N LEU A 278 -0.59 15.68 -5.67
CA LEU A 278 0.75 15.18 -6.02
C LEU A 278 1.61 16.25 -6.71
N HIS A 279 1.00 17.09 -7.54
CA HIS A 279 1.73 18.16 -8.22
C HIS A 279 2.15 19.29 -7.27
N THR A 280 1.22 19.79 -6.46
CA THR A 280 1.39 20.99 -5.63
C THR A 280 2.38 20.77 -4.49
N ALA A 281 2.39 19.58 -3.89
CA ALA A 281 3.24 19.28 -2.73
C ALA A 281 4.74 19.14 -3.07
N ALA A 282 5.13 19.28 -4.33
CA ALA A 282 6.53 19.22 -4.77
C ALA A 282 7.05 20.54 -5.35
N GLY A 283 6.25 21.60 -5.26
CA GLY A 283 6.67 22.98 -5.52
C GLY A 283 7.19 23.67 -4.27
#